data_AF-A0A914RZN4-F1
#
_entry.id   AF-A0A914RZN4-F1
#
_cell.length_a   1.000
_cell.length_b   1.000
_cell.length_c   1.000
_cell.angle_alpha   90.00
_cell.angle_beta   90.00
_cell.angle_gamma   90.00
#
_symmetry.space_group_name_H-M   'P 1'
#
loop_
_entity.id
_entity.type
_entity.pdbx_description
1 polymer ?
#
loop_
_entity_poly.entity_id
_entity_poly.type
_entity_poly.pdbx_seq_one_letter_code
_entity_poly.pdbx_strand_id
1 'polypeptide(L)'
;MASVYLSCSDKISPDRSIPDSRSEACIAKQYDKELPNASVVIIFTDEAWSPLLRTVHSVINRSPLHLLHEVILVDDFSQRGR
;
A
#
# COMPACT_ATOMS: atom_id res chain seq x y z
N MET A 1 -5.82 -9.01 -16.37
CA MET A 1 -4.92 -7.96 -16.90
C MET A 1 -5.53 -6.61 -16.58
N ALA A 2 -5.28 -6.07 -15.38
CA ALA A 2 -5.68 -4.70 -15.08
C ALA A 2 -4.98 -3.76 -16.06
N SER A 3 -5.76 -2.91 -16.74
CA SER A 3 -5.25 -1.93 -17.71
C SER A 3 -4.56 -0.79 -16.94
N VAL A 4 -3.36 -1.06 -16.43
CA VAL A 4 -2.50 -0.07 -15.80
C VAL A 4 -1.62 0.53 -16.90
N TYR A 5 -1.70 1.86 -17.08
CA TYR A 5 -0.75 2.59 -17.91
C TYR A 5 0.61 2.61 -17.22
N LEU A 6 1.37 1.53 -17.41
CA LEU A 6 2.65 1.29 -16.73
C LEU A 6 3.63 2.45 -16.94
N SER A 7 3.73 2.95 -18.17
CA SER A 7 4.59 4.08 -18.54
C SER A 7 4.26 5.38 -17.81
N CYS A 8 3.01 5.57 -17.37
CA CYS A 8 2.62 6.70 -16.53
C CYS A 8 2.88 6.39 -15.05
N SER A 9 2.60 5.17 -14.59
CA SER A 9 2.82 4.75 -13.21
C SER A 9 4.29 4.80 -12.80
N ASP A 10 5.22 4.45 -13.70
CA ASP A 10 6.66 4.43 -13.43
C ASP A 10 7.25 5.84 -13.26
N LYS A 11 6.60 6.86 -13.80
CA LYS A 11 7.01 8.27 -13.64
C LYS A 11 6.52 8.88 -12.34
N ILE A 12 5.62 8.19 -11.63
CA ILE A 12 4.99 8.68 -10.41
C ILE A 12 5.76 8.12 -9.21
N SER A 13 6.15 9.00 -8.29
CA SER A 13 6.84 8.60 -7.06
C SER A 13 6.05 7.51 -6.30
N PRO A 14 6.73 6.47 -5.78
CA PRO A 14 6.13 5.50 -4.86
C PRO A 14 5.51 6.17 -3.61
N ASP A 15 6.07 7.31 -3.19
CA ASP A 15 5.62 8.09 -2.02
C ASP A 15 4.91 9.39 -2.43
N ARG A 16 4.04 9.33 -3.45
CA ARG A 16 3.27 10.50 -3.85
C ARG A 16 2.28 10.91 -2.75
N SER A 17 2.12 12.22 -2.53
CA SER A 17 1.01 12.74 -1.73
C SER A 17 -0.32 12.56 -2.50
N ILE A 18 -1.38 12.23 -1.77
CA ILE A 18 -2.74 12.11 -2.30
C ILE A 18 -3.60 13.07 -1.48
N PRO A 19 -4.48 13.88 -2.11
CA PRO A 19 -5.38 14.76 -1.37
C PRO A 19 -6.27 13.94 -0.42
N ASP A 20 -6.51 14.47 0.76
CA ASP A 20 -7.38 13.84 1.75
C ASP A 20 -8.85 14.04 1.35
N SER A 21 -9.54 12.94 1.06
CA SER A 21 -10.95 12.94 0.68
C SER A 21 -11.90 12.61 1.83
N ARG A 22 -11.39 12.53 3.07
CA ARG A 22 -12.19 12.21 4.27
C ARG A 22 -13.08 13.40 4.64
N SER A 23 -14.25 13.11 5.20
CA SER A 23 -15.13 14.15 5.76
C SER A 23 -14.57 14.70 7.08
N GLU A 24 -15.01 15.91 7.45
CA GLU A 24 -14.57 16.58 8.69
C GLU A 24 -14.82 15.73 9.94
N ALA A 25 -15.92 14.96 9.96
CA ALA A 25 -16.25 14.05 11.05
C ALA A 25 -15.22 12.91 11.22
N CYS A 26 -14.67 12.40 10.10
CA CYS A 26 -13.62 11.38 10.14
C CYS A 26 -12.28 11.94 10.63
N ILE A 27 -11.98 13.20 10.32
CA ILE A 27 -10.74 13.88 10.76
C ILE A 27 -10.77 14.13 12.27
N ALA A 28 -11.94 14.48 12.81
CA ALA A 28 -12.11 14.74 14.24
C ALA A 28 -12.14 13.47 15.12
N LYS A 29 -12.19 12.28 14.52
CA LYS A 29 -12.30 11.01 15.26
C LYS A 29 -10.96 10.67 15.92
N GLN A 30 -11.00 10.50 17.25
CA GLN A 30 -9.87 9.97 18.02
C GLN A 30 -10.03 8.46 18.19
N TYR A 31 -8.92 7.75 18.06
CA TYR A 31 -8.80 6.31 18.27
C TYR A 31 -7.88 6.06 19.46
N ASP A 32 -8.06 4.93 20.14
CA ASP A 32 -7.17 4.54 21.22
C ASP A 32 -5.75 4.30 20.70
N LYS A 33 -4.75 4.56 21.55
CA LYS A 33 -3.34 4.35 21.20
C LYS A 33 -2.94 2.88 21.26
N GLU A 34 -3.63 2.10 22.08
CA GLU A 34 -3.38 0.69 22.30
C GLU A 34 -4.33 -0.13 21.42
N LEU A 35 -3.99 -0.21 20.14
CA LEU A 35 -4.66 -1.09 19.18
C LEU A 35 -3.82 -2.36 19.00
N PRO A 36 -4.45 -3.51 18.66
CA PRO A 36 -3.70 -4.70 18.33
C PRO A 36 -2.83 -4.47 17.09
N ASN A 37 -1.64 -5.07 17.10
CA ASN A 37 -0.76 -5.03 15.94
C ASN A 37 -1.38 -5.80 14.77
N ALA A 38 -1.11 -5.34 13.55
CA ALA A 38 -1.60 -5.93 12.32
C ALA A 38 -0.45 -6.39 11.42
N SER A 39 -0.61 -7.58 10.84
CA SER A 39 0.21 -8.07 9.73
C SER A 39 -0.51 -7.80 8.42
N VAL A 40 0.17 -7.18 7.46
CA VAL A 40 -0.41 -6.86 6.13
C VAL A 40 0.10 -7.87 5.11
N VAL A 41 -0.81 -8.68 4.57
CA VAL A 41 -0.50 -9.67 3.53
C VAL A 41 -0.93 -9.13 2.17
N ILE A 42 0.00 -9.01 1.23
CA ILE A 42 -0.24 -8.55 -0.14
C ILE A 42 0.07 -9.72 -1.08
N ILE A 43 -0.97 -10.26 -1.70
CA ILE A 43 -0.85 -11.31 -2.71
C ILE A 43 -0.78 -10.63 -4.08
N PHE A 44 0.18 -11.02 -4.92
CA PHE A 44 0.33 -10.48 -6.27
C PHE A 44 0.63 -11.58 -7.29
N THR A 45 0.12 -11.39 -8.52
CA THR A 45 0.38 -12.23 -9.69
C THR A 45 0.58 -11.33 -10.90
N ASP A 46 1.75 -11.37 -11.52
CA ASP A 46 2.10 -10.58 -12.72
C ASP A 46 1.85 -9.06 -12.59
N GLU A 47 1.83 -8.55 -11.36
CA GLU A 47 1.62 -7.13 -11.09
C GLU A 47 2.80 -6.29 -11.60
N ALA A 48 2.56 -5.01 -11.87
CA ALA A 48 3.65 -4.11 -12.20
C ALA A 48 4.43 -3.69 -10.94
N TRP A 49 5.74 -3.51 -11.07
CA TRP A 49 6.61 -3.14 -9.95
C TRP A 49 6.23 -1.78 -9.32
N SER A 50 5.92 -0.77 -10.14
CA SER A 50 5.58 0.56 -9.62
C SER A 50 4.31 0.61 -8.76
N PRO A 51 3.16 0.01 -9.14
CA PRO A 51 2.00 -0.07 -8.26
C PRO A 51 2.22 -0.97 -7.03
N LEU A 52 2.94 -2.08 -7.17
CA LEU A 52 3.26 -2.95 -6.03
C LEU A 52 4.08 -2.20 -4.97
N LEU A 53 5.17 -1.56 -5.38
CA LEU A 53 6.02 -0.75 -4.49
C LEU A 53 5.25 0.42 -3.88
N ARG A 54 4.42 1.10 -4.66
CA ARG A 54 3.57 2.19 -4.15
C ARG A 54 2.58 1.70 -3.09
N THR A 55 2.09 0.47 -3.20
CA THR A 55 1.22 -0.13 -2.19
C THR A 55 1.99 -0.37 -0.89
N VAL A 56 3.19 -0.96 -0.99
CA VAL A 56 4.08 -1.18 0.15
C VAL A 56 4.44 0.14 0.84
N HIS A 57 4.87 1.15 0.08
CA HIS A 57 5.18 2.48 0.61
C HIS A 57 3.97 3.13 1.29
N SER A 58 2.78 3.01 0.71
CA SER A 58 1.56 3.53 1.33
C SER A 58 1.26 2.86 2.68
N VAL A 59 1.47 1.55 2.80
CA VAL A 59 1.26 0.82 4.06
C VAL A 59 2.22 1.32 5.13
N ILE A 60 3.49 1.51 4.79
CA ILE A 60 4.52 1.96 5.74
C ILE A 60 4.30 3.43 6.14
N ASN A 61 4.01 4.31 5.18
CA ASN A 61 3.94 5.76 5.44
C ASN A 61 2.63 6.20 6.08
N ARG A 62 1.54 5.44 5.91
CA ARG A 62 0.20 5.81 6.41
C ARG A 62 -0.27 4.98 7.59
N SER A 63 0.48 3.96 7.99
CA SER A 63 0.21 3.19 9.21
C SER A 63 1.14 3.65 10.33
N PRO A 64 0.66 3.77 11.58
CA PRO A 64 1.55 3.97 12.72
C PRO A 64 2.50 2.78 12.89
N LEU A 65 3.81 3.05 12.93
CA LEU A 65 4.86 2.00 12.97
C LEU A 65 4.72 1.02 14.15
N HIS A 66 4.16 1.45 15.28
CA HIS A 66 3.96 0.60 16.45
C HIS A 66 2.84 -0.43 16.28
N LEU A 67 1.91 -0.20 15.34
CA LEU A 67 0.80 -1.11 15.02
C LEU A 67 1.12 -2.03 13.86
N LEU A 68 2.16 -1.73 13.07
CA LEU A 68 2.53 -2.54 11.93
C LEU A 68 3.54 -3.61 12.35
N HIS A 69 3.10 -4.87 12.42
CA HIS A 69 3.97 -5.99 12.77
C HIS A 69 4.88 -6.38 11.61
N GLU A 70 4.29 -6.62 10.44
CA GLU A 70 5.00 -7.08 9.25
C GLU A 70 4.20 -6.79 7.97
N VAL A 71 4.91 -6.76 6.84
CA VAL A 71 4.31 -6.73 5.49
C VAL A 71 4.81 -7.95 4.73
N ILE A 72 3.91 -8.88 4.42
CA ILE A 72 4.20 -10.14 3.74
C ILE A 72 3.78 -10.00 2.28
N LEU A 73 4.74 -10.12 1.38
CA LEU A 73 4.48 -10.18 -0.07
C LEU A 73 4.42 -11.65 -0.49
N VAL A 74 3.28 -12.08 -1.02
CA VAL A 74 3.04 -13.45 -1.49
C VAL A 74 2.93 -13.43 -3.02
N ASP A 75 3.90 -14.05 -3.68
CA ASP A 75 3.87 -14.25 -5.13
C ASP A 75 3.02 -15.48 -5.47
N ASP A 76 1.86 -15.27 -6.07
CA ASP A 76 0.99 -16.34 -6.56
C ASP A 76 1.32 -16.67 -8.02
N PHE A 77 2.51 -17.26 -8.19
CA PHE A 77 3.04 -17.80 -9.45
C PHE A 77 3.13 -16.78 -10.60
N SER A 78 3.73 -15.61 -10.35
CA SER A 78 4.05 -14.65 -11.41
C SER A 78 4.98 -15.25 -12.46
N GLN A 79 4.71 -14.96 -13.74
CA GLN A 79 5.54 -15.37 -14.87
C GLN A 79 6.66 -14.36 -15.16
N ARG A 80 6.52 -13.13 -14.66
CA ARG A 80 7.52 -12.05 -14.76
C ARG A 80 8.76 -12.37 -13.92
N GLY A 81 9.67 -13.17 -14.46
CA GLY A 81 10.91 -13.59 -13.78
C GLY A 81 11.49 -14.93 -14.24
N ARG A 82 10.81 -15.65 -15.15
CA ARG A 82 11.41 -16.73 -15.95
C ARG A 82 11.97 -16.23 -17.27
#